data_AF-A0A1L9NDV0-F1
#
_entry.id   AF-A0A1L9NDV0-F1
#
_cell.length_a   1.000
_cell.length_b   1.000
_cell.length_c   1.000
_cell.angle_alpha   90.00
_cell.angle_beta   90.00
_cell.angle_gamma   90.00
#
_symmetry.space_group_name_H-M   'P 1'
#
loop_
_entity.id
_entity.type
_entity.pdbx_description
1 polymer ?
#
loop_
_entity_poly.entity_id
_entity_poly.type
_entity_poly.pdbx_seq_one_letter_code
_entity_poly.pdbx_strand_id
1 'polypeptide(L)'
;MEQAELEPSSRSKRAKSIITLAFEAYLETQEEEIPKAAKLDGHFAECLTYQLRLFLFAGTDTTSSSTTYVYHLLSKHLEALAHVRQEHDRIFGPDPSAVAQLLCEQPALLNQCSYTMAVIKDTFRLYPPAGTTRQGCDCLSRTDRRGNEYPLMDDISVTVLQQPTRRNARV
;
A
#
# COMPACT_ATOMS: atom_id res chain seq x y z
N MET A 1 20.05 -50.65 -18.94
CA MET A 1 19.77 -49.79 -17.79
C MET A 1 19.64 -48.39 -18.31
N GLU A 2 18.38 -47.98 -18.40
CA GLU A 2 17.88 -46.75 -18.98
C GLU A 2 18.37 -45.54 -18.17
N GLN A 3 18.90 -44.54 -18.85
CA GLN A 3 19.24 -43.26 -18.24
C GLN A 3 17.93 -42.56 -17.89
N ALA A 4 17.67 -42.35 -16.60
CA ALA A 4 16.57 -41.55 -16.13
C ALA A 4 16.85 -40.08 -16.49
N GLU A 5 16.15 -39.58 -17.51
CA GLU A 5 16.02 -38.15 -17.80
C GLU A 5 15.42 -37.44 -16.59
N LEU A 6 16.15 -36.42 -16.11
CA LEU A 6 15.69 -35.53 -15.06
C LEU A 6 14.72 -34.53 -15.71
N GLU A 7 13.42 -34.76 -15.52
CA GLU A 7 12.35 -33.85 -15.94
C GLU A 7 12.61 -32.40 -15.45
N PRO A 8 12.40 -31.38 -16.29
CA PRO A 8 12.67 -29.99 -15.93
C PRO A 8 11.64 -29.52 -14.89
N SER A 9 12.11 -29.31 -13.65
CA SER A 9 11.30 -28.79 -12.56
C SER A 9 10.54 -27.53 -13.02
N SER A 10 9.23 -27.52 -12.86
CA SER A 10 8.35 -26.40 -13.19
C SER A 10 8.93 -25.10 -12.63
N ARG A 11 9.38 -24.21 -13.51
CA ARG A 11 9.93 -22.91 -13.17
C ARG A 11 8.81 -22.09 -12.50
N SER A 12 8.80 -22.06 -11.17
CA SER A 12 7.98 -21.11 -10.42
C SER A 12 8.26 -19.71 -10.98
N LYS A 13 7.21 -18.99 -11.38
CA LYS A 13 7.33 -17.63 -11.93
C LYS A 13 7.97 -16.75 -10.85
N ARG A 14 9.30 -16.58 -10.92
CA ARG A 14 10.07 -15.80 -9.96
C ARG A 14 9.50 -14.38 -9.93
N ALA A 15 9.10 -13.92 -8.75
CA ALA A 15 8.67 -12.54 -8.57
C ALA A 15 9.81 -11.60 -9.02
N LYS A 16 9.54 -10.75 -10.01
CA LYS A 16 10.50 -9.76 -10.50
C LYS A 16 10.57 -8.60 -9.50
N SER A 17 11.77 -8.19 -9.11
CA SER A 17 11.94 -7.02 -8.23
C SER A 17 11.61 -5.74 -9.00
N ILE A 18 11.22 -4.67 -8.29
CA ILE A 18 10.96 -3.36 -8.92
C ILE A 18 12.20 -2.83 -9.66
N ILE A 19 13.39 -3.17 -9.16
CA ILE A 19 14.68 -2.84 -9.78
C ILE A 19 14.83 -3.61 -11.10
N THR A 20 14.53 -4.90 -11.10
CA THR A 20 14.56 -5.75 -12.30
C THR A 20 13.59 -5.22 -13.36
N LEU A 21 12.38 -4.85 -12.96
CA LEU A 21 11.38 -4.28 -13.87
C LEU A 21 11.83 -2.93 -14.44
N ALA A 22 12.43 -2.07 -13.63
CA ALA A 22 12.96 -0.79 -14.08
C ALA A 22 14.11 -0.97 -15.08
N PHE A 23 14.99 -1.94 -14.86
CA PHE A 23 16.06 -2.28 -15.81
C PHE A 23 15.53 -2.88 -17.11
N GLU A 24 14.57 -3.81 -17.04
CA GLU A 24 13.93 -4.38 -18.23
C GLU A 24 13.29 -3.27 -19.08
N ALA A 25 12.51 -2.37 -18.47
CA ALA A 25 11.89 -1.25 -19.18
C ALA A 25 12.92 -0.28 -19.79
N TYR A 26 14.03 -0.01 -19.08
CA TYR A 26 15.11 0.83 -19.60
C TYR A 26 15.78 0.20 -20.83
N LEU A 27 16.05 -1.11 -20.78
CA LEU A 27 16.66 -1.85 -21.88
C LEU A 27 15.73 -1.98 -23.09
N GLU A 28 14.42 -2.15 -22.88
CA GLU A 28 13.42 -2.16 -23.97
C GLU A 28 13.34 -0.82 -24.71
N THR A 29 13.70 0.28 -24.05
CA THR A 29 13.71 1.62 -24.66
C THR A 29 14.97 1.87 -25.50
N GLN A 30 16.02 1.06 -25.33
CA GLN A 30 17.25 1.14 -26.12
C GLN A 30 17.30 -0.05 -27.10
N GLU A 31 16.87 0.16 -28.35
CA GLU A 31 16.79 -0.87 -29.41
C GLU A 31 18.16 -1.47 -29.87
N GLU A 32 19.28 -1.33 -29.15
CA GLU A 32 20.58 -1.83 -29.60
C GLU A 32 21.31 -2.76 -28.62
N GLU A 33 21.97 -3.76 -29.20
CA GLU A 33 22.69 -4.87 -28.56
C GLU A 33 23.55 -4.47 -27.35
N ILE A 34 23.37 -5.19 -26.24
CA ILE A 34 24.07 -5.02 -24.97
C ILE A 34 25.60 -5.07 -25.19
N PRO A 35 26.36 -3.97 -25.03
CA PRO A 35 27.80 -4.07 -24.88
C PRO A 35 28.08 -4.70 -23.51
N LYS A 36 29.01 -5.66 -23.44
CA LYS A 36 29.38 -6.44 -22.24
C LYS A 36 29.85 -5.64 -21.00
N ALA A 37 29.73 -4.31 -21.03
CA ALA A 37 29.85 -3.42 -19.89
C ALA A 37 28.96 -2.18 -20.10
N ALA A 38 27.63 -2.38 -20.15
CA ALA A 38 26.68 -1.27 -20.19
C ALA A 38 26.80 -0.46 -18.90
N LYS A 39 27.56 0.64 -18.97
CA LYS A 39 27.58 1.65 -17.91
C LYS A 39 26.18 2.25 -17.87
N LEU A 40 25.49 2.08 -16.75
CA LEU A 40 24.17 2.66 -16.55
C LEU A 40 24.26 4.17 -16.77
N ASP A 41 23.35 4.72 -17.57
CA ASP A 41 23.27 6.16 -17.76
C ASP A 41 23.14 6.85 -16.39
N GLY A 42 23.96 7.88 -16.17
CA GLY A 42 24.06 8.54 -14.87
C GLY A 42 22.77 9.22 -14.47
N HIS A 43 22.06 9.81 -15.43
CA HIS A 43 20.78 10.47 -15.19
C HIS A 43 19.69 9.44 -14.86
N PHE A 44 19.59 8.36 -15.62
CA PHE A 44 18.67 7.26 -15.30
C PHE A 44 18.95 6.64 -13.92
N ALA A 45 20.22 6.38 -13.59
CA ALA A 45 20.61 5.83 -12.30
C ALA A 45 20.18 6.74 -11.13
N GLU A 46 20.33 8.05 -11.30
CA GLU A 46 19.92 9.04 -10.32
C GLU A 46 18.39 9.10 -10.17
N CYS A 47 17.66 9.20 -11.28
CA CYS A 47 16.20 9.16 -11.27
C CYS A 47 15.65 7.88 -10.62
N LEU A 48 16.19 6.72 -11.00
CA LEU A 48 15.83 5.44 -10.41
C LEU A 48 16.07 5.43 -8.89
N THR A 49 17.22 5.97 -8.46
CA THR A 49 17.55 6.08 -7.03
C THR A 49 16.52 6.92 -6.28
N TYR A 50 16.10 8.08 -6.81
CA TYR A 50 15.08 8.91 -6.17
C TYR A 50 13.72 8.21 -6.10
N GLN A 51 13.29 7.55 -7.18
CA GLN A 51 12.01 6.83 -7.19
C GLN A 51 12.01 5.65 -6.21
N LEU A 52 13.10 4.87 -6.14
CA LEU A 52 13.24 3.77 -5.18
C LEU A 52 13.18 4.26 -3.73
N ARG A 53 13.86 5.38 -3.42
CA ARG A 53 13.80 6.00 -2.09
C ARG A 53 12.38 6.44 -1.74
N LEU A 54 11.66 7.05 -2.68
CA LEU A 54 10.28 7.46 -2.49
C LEU A 54 9.37 6.26 -2.22
N PHE A 55 9.50 5.17 -2.99
CA PHE A 55 8.72 3.94 -2.77
C PHE A 55 8.97 3.33 -1.39
N LEU A 56 10.23 3.26 -0.96
CA LEU A 56 10.59 2.76 0.36
C LEU A 56 9.99 3.63 1.47
N PHE A 57 10.09 4.96 1.34
CA PHE A 57 9.52 5.90 2.31
C PHE A 57 7.99 5.79 2.38
N ALA A 58 7.31 5.90 1.23
CA ALA A 58 5.86 5.89 1.16
C ALA A 58 5.26 4.56 1.66
N GLY A 59 5.90 3.43 1.35
CA GLY A 59 5.47 2.10 1.80
C GLY A 59 5.74 1.83 3.28
N THR A 60 6.86 2.33 3.82
CA THR A 60 7.27 2.02 5.20
C THR A 60 6.53 2.86 6.23
N ASP A 61 6.55 4.19 6.07
CA ASP A 61 6.05 5.11 7.10
C ASP A 61 4.54 4.96 7.33
N THR A 62 3.78 4.88 6.23
CA THR A 62 2.32 4.71 6.28
C THR A 62 1.91 3.36 6.84
N THR A 63 2.59 2.26 6.46
CA THR A 63 2.26 0.91 6.94
C THR A 63 2.66 0.72 8.40
N SER A 64 3.84 1.22 8.80
CA SER A 64 4.33 1.14 10.17
C SER A 64 3.40 1.89 11.13
N SER A 65 3.13 3.17 10.84
CA SER A 65 2.22 3.99 11.65
C SER A 65 0.81 3.38 11.74
N SER A 66 0.26 2.92 10.61
CA SER A 66 -1.04 2.23 10.55
C SER A 66 -1.08 1.02 11.50
N THR A 67 -0.08 0.15 11.41
CA THR A 67 0.00 -1.07 12.22
C THR A 67 0.15 -0.74 13.70
N THR A 68 0.98 0.25 14.04
CA THR A 68 1.14 0.71 15.42
C THR A 68 -0.17 1.20 16.03
N TYR A 69 -0.95 2.02 15.31
CA TYR A 69 -2.23 2.51 15.83
C TYR A 69 -3.29 1.42 15.94
N VAL A 70 -3.31 0.45 15.02
CA VAL A 70 -4.21 -0.72 15.13
C VAL A 70 -3.93 -1.48 16.42
N TYR A 71 -2.68 -1.85 16.68
CA TYR A 71 -2.32 -2.55 17.91
C TYR A 71 -2.55 -1.71 19.16
N HIS A 72 -2.28 -0.41 19.09
CA HIS A 72 -2.56 0.51 20.19
C HIS A 72 -4.05 0.49 20.57
N LEU A 73 -4.96 0.63 19.60
CA LEU A 73 -6.40 0.62 19.86
C LEU A 73 -6.88 -0.74 20.35
N LEU A 74 -6.43 -1.83 19.74
CA LEU A 74 -6.78 -3.18 20.19
C LEU A 74 -6.30 -3.46 21.62
N SER A 75 -5.14 -2.92 22.03
CA SER A 75 -4.65 -3.03 23.41
C SER A 75 -5.53 -2.29 24.43
N LYS A 76 -6.26 -1.27 24.00
CA LYS A 76 -7.17 -0.48 24.84
C LYS A 76 -8.61 -1.01 24.81
N HIS A 77 -8.99 -1.75 23.77
CA HIS A 77 -10.32 -2.30 23.56
C HIS A 77 -10.27 -3.83 23.49
N LEU A 78 -10.18 -4.47 24.65
CA LEU A 78 -10.01 -5.93 24.76
C LEU A 78 -11.17 -6.73 24.16
N GLU A 79 -12.39 -6.20 24.19
CA GLU A 79 -13.56 -6.81 23.53
C GLU A 79 -13.35 -6.89 22.00
N ALA A 80 -12.93 -5.79 21.38
CA ALA A 80 -12.64 -5.78 19.94
C ALA A 80 -11.49 -6.74 19.58
N LEU A 81 -10.46 -6.82 20.43
CA LEU A 81 -9.37 -7.80 20.26
C LEU A 81 -9.88 -9.24 20.33
N ALA A 82 -10.80 -9.55 21.25
CA ALA A 82 -11.40 -10.88 21.34
C ALA A 82 -12.19 -11.23 20.08
N HIS A 83 -12.96 -10.28 19.53
CA HIS A 83 -13.69 -10.47 18.27
C HIS A 83 -12.76 -10.68 17.06
N VAL A 84 -11.66 -9.93 16.95
CA VAL A 84 -10.66 -10.15 15.89
C VAL A 84 -10.08 -11.56 15.98
N ARG A 85 -9.70 -12.02 17.17
CA ARG A 85 -9.16 -13.38 17.38
C ARG A 85 -10.19 -14.44 17.02
N GLN A 86 -11.43 -14.28 17.46
CA GLN A 86 -12.52 -15.20 17.13
C GLN A 86 -12.78 -15.25 15.61
N GLU A 87 -12.74 -14.11 14.93
CA GLU A 87 -12.84 -14.05 13.46
C GLU A 87 -11.69 -14.82 12.81
N HIS A 88 -10.45 -14.60 13.26
CA HIS A 88 -9.27 -15.29 12.74
C HIS A 88 -9.33 -16.81 12.98
N ASP A 89 -9.69 -17.25 14.19
CA ASP A 89 -9.81 -18.67 14.51
C ASP A 89 -10.88 -19.35 13.65
N ARG A 90 -11.97 -18.63 13.34
CA ARG A 90 -13.04 -19.15 12.47
C ARG A 90 -12.61 -19.28 11.01
N ILE A 91 -11.83 -18.34 10.49
CA ILE A 91 -11.46 -18.30 9.06
C ILE A 91 -10.21 -19.15 8.79
N PHE A 92 -9.20 -19.06 9.65
CA PHE A 92 -7.89 -19.66 9.44
C PHE A 92 -7.65 -20.91 10.30
N GLY A 93 -8.52 -21.18 11.28
CA GLY A 93 -8.33 -22.22 12.28
C GLY A 93 -7.56 -21.72 13.51
N PRO A 94 -7.56 -22.51 14.61
CA PRO A 94 -6.97 -22.11 15.89
C PRO A 94 -5.44 -22.25 15.94
N ASP A 95 -4.80 -22.81 14.91
CA ASP A 95 -3.35 -22.99 14.84
C ASP A 95 -2.69 -21.92 13.94
N PRO A 96 -2.01 -20.92 14.52
CA PRO A 96 -1.34 -19.87 13.76
C PRO A 96 -0.24 -20.38 12.83
N SER A 97 0.36 -21.55 13.11
CA SER A 97 1.50 -22.06 12.34
C SER A 97 1.10 -22.54 10.94
N ALA A 98 -0.14 -22.99 10.77
CA ALA A 98 -0.70 -23.43 9.49
C ALA A 98 -1.15 -22.27 8.59
N VAL A 99 -1.37 -21.07 9.16
CA VAL A 99 -1.99 -19.94 8.45
C VAL A 99 -1.16 -19.46 7.28
N ALA A 100 0.18 -19.45 7.40
CA ALA A 100 1.05 -18.99 6.31
C ALA A 100 0.91 -19.88 5.06
N GLN A 101 0.88 -21.20 5.24
CA GLN A 101 0.66 -22.14 4.15
C GLN A 101 -0.75 -22.00 3.57
N LEU A 102 -1.76 -21.92 4.44
CA LEU A 102 -3.15 -21.73 4.04
C LEU A 102 -3.34 -20.48 3.17
N LEU A 103 -2.70 -19.36 3.52
CA LEU A 103 -2.79 -18.12 2.74
C LEU A 103 -2.03 -18.17 1.42
N CYS A 104 -0.96 -18.97 1.30
CA CYS A 104 -0.31 -19.23 0.03
C CYS A 104 -1.22 -20.03 -0.93
N GLU A 105 -1.97 -21.00 -0.38
CA GLU A 105 -2.88 -21.84 -1.15
C GLU A 105 -4.21 -21.12 -1.45
N GLN A 106 -4.73 -20.35 -0.50
CA GLN A 106 -6.05 -19.72 -0.53
C GLN A 106 -5.99 -18.25 -0.07
N PRO A 107 -5.34 -17.35 -0.84
CA PRO A 107 -5.19 -15.95 -0.46
C PRO A 107 -6.52 -15.20 -0.36
N ALA A 108 -7.57 -15.69 -1.03
CA ALA A 108 -8.91 -15.10 -0.99
C ALA A 108 -9.57 -15.16 0.39
N LEU A 109 -9.06 -15.97 1.33
CA LEU A 109 -9.57 -16.04 2.71
C LEU A 109 -9.46 -14.70 3.44
N LEU A 110 -8.45 -13.87 3.11
CA LEU A 110 -8.30 -12.53 3.68
C LEU A 110 -9.51 -11.63 3.42
N ASN A 111 -10.26 -11.87 2.34
CA ASN A 111 -11.47 -11.11 2.03
C ASN A 111 -12.62 -11.40 3.01
N GLN A 112 -12.54 -12.49 3.78
CA GLN A 112 -13.55 -12.86 4.77
C GLN A 112 -13.35 -12.16 6.13
N CYS A 113 -12.20 -11.48 6.35
CA CYS A 113 -11.86 -10.78 7.59
C CYS A 113 -12.58 -9.42 7.71
N SER A 114 -13.91 -9.46 7.69
CA SER A 114 -14.79 -8.28 7.68
C SER A 114 -14.67 -7.41 8.94
N TYR A 115 -14.56 -8.03 10.12
CA TYR A 115 -14.42 -7.34 11.39
C TYR A 115 -13.03 -6.73 11.53
N THR A 116 -11.98 -7.47 11.18
CA THR A 116 -10.60 -6.96 11.12
C THR A 116 -10.50 -5.76 10.17
N MET A 117 -11.14 -5.84 9.00
CA MET A 117 -11.23 -4.72 8.07
C MET A 117 -11.97 -3.52 8.69
N ALA A 118 -13.03 -3.75 9.47
CA ALA A 118 -13.73 -2.69 10.20
C ALA A 118 -12.82 -2.02 11.25
N VAL A 119 -12.03 -2.80 12.01
CA VAL A 119 -11.05 -2.29 12.97
C VAL A 119 -9.98 -1.42 12.28
N ILE A 120 -9.44 -1.87 11.15
CA ILE A 120 -8.45 -1.10 10.38
C ILE A 120 -9.08 0.22 9.89
N LYS A 121 -10.31 0.16 9.35
CA LYS A 121 -11.02 1.35 8.87
C LYS A 121 -11.33 2.33 10.00
N ASP A 122 -11.74 1.86 11.18
CA ASP A 122 -11.99 2.73 12.33
C ASP A 122 -10.68 3.33 12.89
N THR A 123 -9.59 2.56 12.85
CA THR A 123 -8.25 3.09 13.14
C THR A 123 -7.90 4.23 12.20
N PHE A 124 -8.10 4.08 10.89
CA PHE A 124 -7.86 5.15 9.91
C PHE A 124 -8.86 6.31 10.02
N ARG A 125 -10.04 6.07 10.60
CA ARG A 125 -10.98 7.14 10.96
C ARG A 125 -10.36 8.06 12.01
N LEU A 126 -9.71 7.49 13.03
CA LEU A 126 -9.12 8.24 14.14
C LEU A 126 -7.71 8.76 13.84
N TYR A 127 -6.90 7.96 13.15
CA TYR A 127 -5.48 8.16 12.86
C TYR A 127 -5.19 7.88 11.38
N PRO A 128 -5.59 8.79 10.47
CA PRO A 128 -5.30 8.61 9.05
C PRO A 128 -3.78 8.70 8.80
N PRO A 129 -3.17 7.74 8.08
CA PRO A 129 -1.73 7.74 7.83
C PRO A 129 -1.28 8.82 6.82
N ALA A 130 -2.22 9.36 6.04
CA ALA A 130 -1.95 10.42 5.07
C ALA A 130 -3.13 11.38 4.91
N GLY A 131 -2.83 12.63 4.57
CA GLY A 131 -3.79 13.66 4.17
C GLY A 131 -3.86 13.82 2.66
N THR A 132 -4.83 14.60 2.20
CA THR A 132 -4.98 14.95 0.78
C THR A 132 -4.97 16.45 0.59
N THR A 133 -4.04 16.92 -0.24
CA THR A 133 -3.96 18.31 -0.70
C THR A 133 -4.22 18.34 -2.21
N ARG A 134 -4.81 19.43 -2.70
CA ARG A 134 -4.99 19.73 -4.12
C ARG A 134 -4.47 21.13 -4.39
N GLN A 135 -3.80 21.32 -5.53
CA GLN A 135 -3.47 22.65 -6.01
C GLN A 135 -4.73 23.31 -6.57
N GLY A 136 -4.87 24.60 -6.33
CA GLY A 136 -5.82 25.44 -7.03
C GLY A 136 -5.52 25.51 -8.52
N CYS A 137 -6.49 26.01 -9.26
CA CYS A 137 -6.33 26.42 -10.64
C CYS A 137 -7.19 27.66 -10.87
N ASP A 138 -6.68 28.66 -11.60
CA ASP A 138 -7.37 29.95 -11.84
C ASP A 138 -8.81 29.83 -12.40
N CYS A 139 -9.17 28.70 -13.01
CA CYS A 139 -10.52 28.42 -13.50
C CYS A 139 -11.48 27.82 -12.45
N LEU A 140 -11.01 27.58 -11.23
CA LEU A 140 -11.77 26.95 -10.15
C LEU A 140 -12.17 27.97 -9.09
N SER A 141 -13.43 27.92 -8.69
CA SER A 141 -13.92 28.58 -7.49
C SER A 141 -14.67 27.58 -6.60
N ARG A 142 -14.74 27.86 -5.30
CA ARG A 142 -15.53 27.10 -4.35
C ARG A 142 -16.50 28.01 -3.63
N THR A 143 -17.76 27.61 -3.62
CA THR A 143 -18.82 28.31 -2.87
C THR A 143 -19.02 27.64 -1.52
N ASP A 144 -19.04 28.43 -0.45
CA ASP A 144 -19.41 27.93 0.88
C ASP A 144 -20.94 27.77 1.03
N ARG A 145 -21.39 27.30 2.20
CA ARG A 145 -22.82 27.14 2.51
C ARG A 145 -23.57 28.47 2.65
N ARG A 146 -22.87 29.61 2.73
CA ARG A 146 -23.44 30.95 2.86
C ARG A 146 -23.49 31.68 1.52
N GLY A 147 -23.03 31.05 0.43
CA GLY A 147 -23.00 31.63 -0.90
C GLY A 147 -21.74 32.46 -1.18
N ASN A 148 -20.75 32.48 -0.27
CA ASN A 148 -19.48 33.18 -0.52
C ASN A 148 -18.64 32.36 -1.51
N GLU A 149 -18.11 33.02 -2.53
CA GLU A 149 -17.26 32.41 -3.54
C GLU A 149 -15.78 32.66 -3.23
N TYR A 150 -15.00 31.59 -3.28
CA TYR A 150 -13.56 31.61 -3.06
C TYR A 150 -12.85 31.18 -4.34
N PRO A 151 -12.14 32.08 -5.04
CA PRO A 151 -11.31 31.69 -6.17
C PRO A 151 -10.16 30.82 -5.66
N LEU A 152 -9.85 29.74 -6.39
CA LEU A 152 -8.79 28.79 -6.06
C LEU A 152 -7.62 29.00 -7.01
N MET A 153 -7.00 30.18 -6.97
CA MET A 153 -5.85 30.54 -7.82
C MET A 153 -4.68 29.55 -7.68
N ASP A 154 -3.74 29.60 -8.63
CA ASP A 154 -2.59 28.70 -8.70
C ASP A 154 -1.66 28.73 -7.48
N ASP A 155 -1.73 29.75 -6.62
CA ASP A 155 -0.97 29.86 -5.37
C ASP A 155 -1.72 29.31 -4.14
N ILE A 156 -2.98 28.90 -4.32
CA ILE A 156 -3.83 28.37 -3.24
C ILE A 156 -3.78 26.84 -3.24
N SER A 157 -3.56 26.25 -2.07
CA SER A 157 -3.74 24.80 -1.89
C SER A 157 -4.96 24.51 -1.03
N VAL A 158 -5.74 23.51 -1.43
CA VAL A 158 -6.93 23.06 -0.73
C VAL A 158 -6.63 21.74 -0.04
N THR A 159 -6.78 21.72 1.28
CA THR A 159 -6.60 20.51 2.10
C THR A 159 -7.91 20.13 2.75
N VAL A 160 -8.30 18.86 2.63
CA VAL A 160 -9.46 18.32 3.35
C VAL A 160 -9.01 17.91 4.75
N LEU A 161 -9.55 18.58 5.77
CA LEU A 161 -9.31 18.21 7.16
C LEU A 161 -10.09 16.93 7.50
N GLN A 162 -9.45 15.79 7.30
CA GLN A 162 -10.04 14.47 7.55
C GLN A 162 -10.38 14.26 9.02
N GLN A 163 -9.51 14.70 9.95
CA GLN A 163 -9.71 14.49 11.39
C GLN A 163 -10.99 15.12 11.96
N PRO A 164 -11.28 16.43 11.75
CA PRO A 164 -12.55 17.02 12.19
C PRO A 164 -13.78 16.35 11.57
N THR A 165 -13.68 15.97 10.28
CA THR A 165 -14.78 15.31 9.57
C THR A 165 -15.07 13.93 10.15
N ARG A 166 -14.02 13.13 10.41
CA ARG A 166 -14.10 11.75 10.88
C ARG A 166 -14.40 11.61 12.37
N ARG A 167 -14.27 12.69 13.15
CA ARG A 167 -14.64 12.77 14.57
C ARG A 167 -15.98 13.50 14.80
N ASN A 168 -16.64 13.95 13.74
CA ASN A 168 -17.89 14.67 13.85
C ASN A 168 -19.02 13.72 14.28
N ALA A 169 -19.56 13.87 15.49
CA ALA A 169 -20.64 13.01 16.00
C ALA A 169 -21.97 13.14 15.23
N ARG A 170 -22.08 14.07 14.28
CA ARG A 170 -23.27 14.27 13.43
C ARG A 170 -23.21 13.50 12.11
N VAL A 171 -22.08 12.88 11.79
CA VAL A 171 -21.85 12.06 10.59
C VAL A 171 -21.38 10.69 11.02
#